data_AF-A0A2A2PRY8-F1
#
_entry.id   AF-A0A2A2PRY8-F1
#
_cell.length_a   1.000
_cell.length_b   1.000
_cell.length_c   1.000
_cell.angle_alpha   90.00
_cell.angle_beta   90.00
_cell.angle_gamma   90.00
#
_symmetry.space_group_name_H-M   'P 1'
#
loop_
_entity.id
_entity.type
_entity.pdbx_description
1 polymer ?
#
loop_
_entity_poly.entity_id
_entity_poly.type
_entity_poly.pdbx_seq_one_letter_code
_entity_poly.pdbx_strand_id
1 'polypeptide(L)'
;MTDSIVAGKPEPKYLRLFRKALASGYRIDAVAGKAYRPDGSEWLPSTNGAGYLRLQAKIDGEHLHITLHKAIAYSLWGDAAVGGAAVHVRHLNSDKLNCLEGNLALGTARDNALDKPASQRSRAVHKRAATLGKQKLSDIASKSNATRGHEASVAYGRMGGEAKKKLTPDQVVMVRENASKPTGDRIPQRKLAAMLGVKQGTICDILAGRCYGDVEISSSRLGEH
;
A
#
# COMPACT_ATOMS: atom_id res chain seq x y z
N MET A 1 -28.90 -30.21 -7.86
CA MET A 1 -29.70 -28.99 -7.70
C MET A 1 -29.56 -28.50 -6.28
N THR A 2 -28.75 -27.46 -6.05
CA THR A 2 -28.93 -26.41 -5.04
C THR A 2 -27.89 -25.32 -5.32
N ASP A 3 -28.08 -24.60 -6.44
CA ASP A 3 -27.45 -23.30 -6.63
C ASP A 3 -28.11 -22.33 -5.66
N SER A 4 -27.44 -22.06 -4.54
CA SER A 4 -27.83 -20.98 -3.62
C SER A 4 -26.60 -20.16 -3.29
N ILE A 5 -26.09 -19.46 -4.31
CA ILE A 5 -25.07 -18.43 -4.14
C ILE A 5 -25.77 -17.14 -3.71
N VAL A 6 -25.49 -16.76 -2.47
CA VAL A 6 -25.84 -15.50 -1.84
C VAL A 6 -25.43 -14.32 -2.74
N ALA A 7 -26.44 -13.57 -3.18
CA ALA A 7 -26.42 -12.21 -3.74
C ALA A 7 -25.04 -11.60 -4.14
N GLY A 8 -24.75 -11.64 -5.45
CA GLY A 8 -24.09 -10.54 -6.15
C GLY A 8 -22.57 -10.39 -6.01
N LYS A 9 -21.85 -11.24 -5.27
CA LYS A 9 -20.39 -11.24 -5.26
C LYS A 9 -19.82 -12.40 -6.08
N PRO A 10 -18.82 -12.16 -6.95
CA PRO A 10 -18.19 -13.23 -7.70
C PRO A 10 -17.55 -14.24 -6.74
N GLU A 11 -17.64 -15.52 -7.10
CA GLU A 11 -17.04 -16.61 -6.34
C GLU A 11 -15.54 -16.32 -6.11
N PRO A 12 -15.03 -16.48 -4.88
CA PRO A 12 -13.62 -16.28 -4.62
C PRO A 12 -12.76 -17.21 -5.49
N LYS A 13 -11.71 -16.65 -6.12
CA LYS A 13 -10.77 -17.40 -6.98
C LYS A 13 -10.30 -18.73 -6.37
N TYR A 14 -9.99 -18.74 -5.08
CA TYR A 14 -9.50 -19.93 -4.39
C TYR A 14 -10.55 -21.05 -4.32
N LEU A 15 -11.84 -20.71 -4.19
CA LEU A 15 -12.91 -21.69 -4.09
C LEU A 15 -13.16 -22.36 -5.44
N ARG A 16 -13.23 -21.54 -6.50
CA ARG A 16 -13.29 -22.01 -7.89
C ARG A 16 -12.16 -22.99 -8.21
N LEU A 17 -10.92 -22.64 -7.87
CA LEU A 17 -9.75 -23.51 -8.09
C LEU A 17 -9.77 -24.77 -7.21
N PHE A 18 -10.27 -24.66 -5.97
CA PHE A 18 -10.37 -25.80 -5.07
C PHE A 18 -11.41 -26.82 -5.57
N ARG A 19 -12.57 -26.36 -6.05
CA ARG A 19 -13.57 -27.23 -6.68
C ARG A 19 -13.01 -27.95 -7.91
N LYS A 20 -12.24 -27.24 -8.74
CA LYS A 20 -11.50 -27.85 -9.86
C LYS A 20 -10.51 -28.91 -9.36
N ALA A 21 -9.75 -28.62 -8.31
CA ALA A 21 -8.84 -29.61 -7.73
C ALA A 21 -9.58 -30.88 -7.28
N LEU A 22 -10.71 -30.74 -6.57
CA LEU A 22 -11.54 -31.88 -6.17
C LEU A 22 -12.02 -32.68 -7.41
N ALA A 23 -12.46 -32.00 -8.45
CA ALA A 23 -12.86 -32.63 -9.71
C ALA A 23 -11.70 -33.33 -10.44
N SER A 24 -10.46 -32.83 -10.30
CA SER A 24 -9.24 -33.46 -10.82
C SER A 24 -8.74 -34.65 -9.98
N GLY A 25 -9.44 -35.03 -8.90
CA GLY A 25 -9.12 -36.21 -8.10
C GLY A 25 -8.39 -35.94 -6.78
N TYR A 26 -8.21 -34.68 -6.38
CA TYR A 26 -7.75 -34.38 -5.02
C TYR A 26 -8.81 -34.79 -3.99
N ARG A 27 -8.40 -35.32 -2.85
CA ARG A 27 -9.30 -35.82 -1.80
C ARG A 27 -8.98 -35.19 -0.46
N ILE A 28 -10.00 -35.04 0.38
CA ILE A 28 -9.88 -34.54 1.75
C ILE A 28 -10.44 -35.62 2.68
N ASP A 29 -9.69 -35.93 3.73
CA ASP A 29 -10.12 -36.81 4.81
C ASP A 29 -10.29 -35.96 6.08
N ALA A 30 -11.54 -35.67 6.42
CA ALA A 30 -11.88 -34.85 7.57
C ALA A 30 -11.62 -35.57 8.91
N VAL A 31 -11.71 -36.91 8.93
CA VAL A 31 -11.53 -37.72 10.13
C VAL A 31 -10.05 -37.79 10.48
N ALA A 32 -9.18 -38.05 9.49
CA ALA A 32 -7.74 -38.04 9.68
C ALA A 32 -7.14 -36.62 9.72
N GLY A 33 -7.89 -35.60 9.30
CA GLY A 33 -7.41 -34.23 9.17
C GLY A 33 -6.37 -34.07 8.05
N LYS A 34 -6.46 -34.89 7.01
CA LYS A 34 -5.46 -34.99 5.93
C LYS A 34 -6.04 -34.63 4.57
N ALA A 35 -5.15 -34.35 3.63
CA ALA A 35 -5.49 -34.13 2.23
C ALA A 35 -4.60 -35.00 1.36
N TYR A 36 -5.12 -35.43 0.21
CA TYR A 36 -4.45 -36.32 -0.72
C TYR A 36 -4.50 -35.75 -2.14
N ARG A 37 -3.43 -35.98 -2.88
CA ARG A 37 -3.30 -35.64 -4.30
C ARG A 37 -3.99 -36.69 -5.19
N PRO A 38 -4.19 -36.42 -6.49
CA PRO A 38 -4.80 -37.37 -7.41
C PRO A 38 -4.04 -38.71 -7.55
N ASP A 39 -2.73 -38.69 -7.32
CA ASP A 39 -1.86 -39.88 -7.32
C ASP A 39 -1.95 -40.71 -6.01
N GLY A 40 -2.77 -40.28 -5.04
CA GLY A 40 -2.92 -40.92 -3.74
C GLY A 40 -1.87 -40.50 -2.71
N SER A 41 -0.86 -39.71 -3.07
CA SER A 41 0.12 -39.21 -2.12
C SER A 41 -0.46 -38.16 -1.17
N GLU A 42 0.08 -38.06 0.04
CA GLU A 42 -0.36 -37.06 1.02
C GLU A 42 -0.01 -35.64 0.54
N TRP A 43 -1.01 -34.76 0.53
CA TRP A 43 -0.84 -33.35 0.21
C TRP A 43 -0.33 -32.61 1.44
N LEU A 44 0.98 -32.69 1.65
CA LEU A 44 1.63 -32.10 2.82
C LEU A 44 1.41 -30.57 2.89
N PRO A 45 0.79 -30.06 3.96
CA PRO A 45 0.59 -28.63 4.13
C PRO A 45 1.88 -27.94 4.59
N SER A 46 1.95 -26.64 4.32
CA SER A 46 2.98 -25.73 4.83
C SER A 46 2.37 -24.75 5.81
N THR A 47 3.11 -24.37 6.86
CA THR A 47 2.63 -23.36 7.83
C THR A 47 2.79 -21.97 7.24
N ASN A 48 1.74 -21.16 7.25
CA ASN A 48 1.80 -19.77 6.84
C ASN A 48 2.34 -18.84 7.95
N GLY A 49 2.65 -17.58 7.63
CA GLY A 49 3.10 -16.59 8.63
C GLY A 49 2.09 -16.28 9.75
N ALA A 50 0.84 -16.75 9.63
CA ALA A 50 -0.19 -16.64 10.67
C ALA A 50 -0.36 -17.94 11.50
N GLY A 51 0.45 -18.97 11.24
CA GLY A 51 0.44 -20.25 11.95
C GLY A 51 -0.60 -21.27 11.47
N TYR A 52 -1.25 -21.06 10.32
CA TYR A 52 -2.20 -22.04 9.76
C TYR A 52 -1.55 -22.94 8.73
N LEU A 53 -1.96 -24.21 8.72
CA LEU A 53 -1.63 -25.17 7.68
C LEU A 53 -2.28 -24.75 6.35
N ARG A 54 -1.47 -24.66 5.29
CA ARG A 54 -1.85 -24.24 3.95
C ARG A 54 -1.46 -25.29 2.92
N LEU A 55 -2.44 -25.69 2.12
CA LEU A 55 -2.31 -26.52 0.94
C LEU A 55 -2.03 -25.65 -0.28
N GLN A 56 -1.11 -26.11 -1.13
CA GLN A 56 -0.68 -25.40 -2.33
C GLN A 56 -0.64 -26.38 -3.52
N ALA A 57 -1.25 -26.01 -4.63
CA ALA A 57 -1.24 -26.77 -5.87
C ALA A 57 -1.31 -25.85 -7.08
N LYS A 58 -0.93 -26.36 -8.25
CA LYS A 58 -1.12 -25.69 -9.53
C LYS A 58 -2.24 -26.40 -10.28
N ILE A 59 -3.33 -25.69 -10.55
CA ILE A 59 -4.53 -26.21 -11.21
C ILE A 59 -4.79 -25.34 -12.44
N ASP A 60 -4.83 -25.95 -13.63
CA ASP A 60 -4.99 -25.23 -14.92
C ASP A 60 -4.03 -24.05 -15.11
N GLY A 61 -2.78 -24.19 -14.67
CA GLY A 61 -1.79 -23.11 -14.75
C GLY A 61 -1.87 -22.07 -13.63
N GLU A 62 -2.92 -22.05 -12.82
CA GLU A 62 -3.11 -21.12 -11.70
C GLU A 62 -2.68 -21.73 -10.35
N HIS A 63 -2.14 -20.89 -9.46
CA HIS A 63 -1.78 -21.30 -8.11
C HIS A 63 -2.99 -21.26 -7.16
N LEU A 64 -3.35 -22.43 -6.63
CA LEU A 64 -4.31 -22.60 -5.55
C LEU A 64 -3.61 -22.48 -4.20
N HIS A 65 -4.12 -21.58 -3.35
CA HIS A 65 -3.76 -21.49 -1.94
C HIS A 65 -5.01 -21.60 -1.08
N ILE A 66 -5.15 -22.69 -0.34
CA ILE A 66 -6.26 -22.91 0.60
C ILE A 66 -5.71 -23.37 1.94
N THR A 67 -6.31 -22.93 3.05
CA THR A 67 -5.95 -23.43 4.38
C THR A 67 -6.57 -24.80 4.62
N LEU A 68 -5.83 -25.71 5.26
CA LEU A 68 -6.27 -27.10 5.47
C LEU A 68 -7.60 -27.17 6.23
N HIS A 69 -7.76 -26.39 7.29
CA HIS A 69 -9.02 -26.32 8.03
C HIS A 69 -10.21 -25.88 7.15
N LYS A 70 -10.01 -25.02 6.13
CA LYS A 70 -11.08 -24.64 5.20
C LYS A 70 -11.39 -25.74 4.20
N ALA A 71 -10.37 -26.46 3.74
CA ALA A 71 -10.55 -27.61 2.87
C ALA A 71 -11.36 -28.72 3.58
N ILE A 72 -11.04 -28.99 4.85
CA ILE A 72 -11.78 -29.94 5.68
C ILE A 72 -13.18 -29.45 5.98
N ALA A 73 -13.33 -28.18 6.38
CA ALA A 73 -14.65 -27.60 6.61
C ALA A 73 -15.54 -27.64 5.35
N TYR A 74 -14.97 -27.46 4.16
CA TYR A 74 -15.68 -27.65 2.91
C TYR A 74 -16.12 -29.11 2.71
N SER A 75 -15.27 -30.08 3.06
CA SER A 75 -15.64 -31.49 3.00
C SER A 75 -16.79 -31.85 3.94
N LEU A 76 -16.91 -31.17 5.08
CA LEU A 76 -17.93 -31.42 6.11
C LEU A 76 -19.24 -30.68 5.85
N TRP A 77 -19.16 -29.40 5.46
CA TRP A 77 -20.31 -28.49 5.39
C TRP A 77 -20.50 -27.84 4.02
N GLY A 78 -19.72 -28.22 3.02
CA GLY A 78 -19.81 -27.71 1.65
C GLY A 78 -19.65 -26.19 1.58
N ASP A 79 -20.53 -25.57 0.80
CA ASP A 79 -20.50 -24.13 0.55
C ASP A 79 -20.77 -23.28 1.78
N ALA A 80 -21.44 -23.83 2.80
CA ALA A 80 -21.69 -23.11 4.05
C ALA A 80 -20.38 -22.71 4.75
N ALA A 81 -19.30 -23.48 4.56
CA ALA A 81 -17.99 -23.21 5.18
C ALA A 81 -17.17 -22.10 4.50
N VAL A 82 -17.52 -21.74 3.25
CA VAL A 82 -16.64 -20.93 2.37
C VAL A 82 -17.37 -19.80 1.63
N GLY A 83 -18.70 -19.86 1.53
CA GLY A 83 -19.53 -18.96 0.73
C GLY A 83 -20.03 -17.71 1.46
N GLY A 84 -19.98 -17.68 2.80
CA GLY A 84 -20.55 -16.61 3.60
C GLY A 84 -19.52 -15.65 4.20
N ALA A 85 -19.69 -14.34 3.99
CA ALA A 85 -18.90 -13.32 4.70
C ALA A 85 -19.10 -13.34 6.24
N ALA A 86 -20.15 -14.00 6.72
CA ALA A 86 -20.52 -14.09 8.14
C ALA A 86 -20.05 -15.38 8.83
N VAL A 87 -19.62 -16.39 8.06
CA VAL A 87 -19.29 -17.73 8.58
C VAL A 87 -17.77 -17.92 8.60
N HIS A 88 -17.26 -18.22 9.78
CA HIS A 88 -15.86 -18.54 10.06
C HIS A 88 -15.73 -20.00 10.47
N VAL A 89 -14.68 -20.65 9.95
CA VAL A 89 -14.21 -21.95 10.46
C VAL A 89 -13.35 -21.69 11.70
N ARG A 90 -13.78 -22.24 12.83
CA ARG A 90 -13.19 -22.06 14.16
C ARG A 90 -12.44 -23.32 14.59
N HIS A 91 -11.41 -23.15 15.40
CA HIS A 91 -10.70 -24.26 16.07
C HIS A 91 -11.09 -24.23 17.54
N LEU A 92 -11.80 -25.25 18.02
CA LEU A 92 -12.38 -25.28 19.36
C LEU A 92 -11.30 -25.27 20.46
N ASN A 93 -10.16 -25.91 20.22
CA ASN A 93 -9.03 -25.95 21.14
C ASN A 93 -8.03 -24.79 20.97
N SER A 94 -8.31 -23.81 20.11
CA SER A 94 -7.39 -22.72 19.74
C SER A 94 -6.05 -23.14 19.09
N ASP A 95 -5.84 -24.42 18.81
CA ASP A 95 -4.68 -24.92 18.09
C ASP A 95 -4.96 -24.95 16.58
N LYS A 96 -4.22 -24.14 15.84
CA LYS A 96 -4.36 -23.96 14.39
C LYS A 96 -3.80 -25.11 13.56
N LEU A 97 -3.05 -26.02 14.20
CA LEU A 97 -2.47 -27.19 13.56
C LEU A 97 -3.41 -28.39 13.68
N ASN A 98 -4.28 -28.42 14.70
CA ASN A 98 -5.29 -29.45 14.87
C ASN A 98 -6.50 -29.21 13.95
N CYS A 99 -6.46 -29.79 12.75
CA CYS A 99 -7.54 -29.67 11.76
C CYS A 99 -8.54 -30.85 11.77
N LEU A 100 -8.60 -31.66 12.83
CA LEU A 100 -9.54 -32.78 12.92
C LEU A 100 -10.99 -32.29 12.93
N GLU A 101 -11.92 -33.05 12.32
CA GLU A 101 -13.35 -32.73 12.28
C GLU A 101 -13.92 -32.34 13.66
N GLY A 102 -13.63 -33.12 14.69
CA GLY A 102 -14.12 -32.86 16.06
C GLY A 102 -13.55 -31.59 16.71
N ASN A 103 -12.52 -30.97 16.12
CA ASN A 103 -11.95 -29.70 16.58
C ASN A 103 -12.42 -28.50 15.74
N LEU A 104 -13.14 -28.73 14.64
CA LEU A 104 -13.61 -27.67 13.75
C LEU A 104 -15.08 -27.39 13.98
N ALA A 105 -15.44 -26.10 13.92
CA ALA A 105 -16.83 -25.68 13.98
C ALA A 105 -17.08 -24.47 13.08
N LEU A 106 -18.29 -24.37 12.53
CA LEU A 106 -18.75 -23.12 11.93
C LEU A 106 -19.24 -22.17 13.03
N GLY A 107 -19.11 -20.87 12.78
CA GLY A 107 -19.63 -19.84 13.68
C GLY A 107 -19.34 -18.45 13.15
N THR A 108 -19.62 -17.45 13.96
CA THR A 108 -19.36 -16.04 13.63
C THR A 108 -17.96 -15.61 14.05
N ALA A 109 -17.53 -14.43 13.60
CA ALA A 109 -16.32 -13.79 14.12
C ALA A 109 -16.37 -13.56 15.64
N ARG A 110 -17.57 -13.36 16.20
CA ARG A 110 -17.80 -13.21 17.64
C ARG A 110 -17.56 -14.53 18.36
N ASP A 111 -18.08 -15.63 17.84
CA ASP A 111 -17.90 -16.96 18.45
C ASP A 111 -16.42 -17.36 18.45
N ASN A 112 -15.72 -17.10 17.34
CA ASN A 112 -14.27 -17.31 17.23
C ASN A 112 -13.44 -16.44 18.20
N ALA A 113 -13.96 -15.26 18.57
CA ALA A 113 -13.32 -14.42 19.57
C ALA A 113 -13.54 -14.96 20.99
N LEU A 114 -14.69 -15.59 21.25
CA LEU A 114 -15.03 -16.19 22.54
C LEU A 114 -14.28 -17.49 22.81
N ASP A 115 -13.98 -18.29 21.78
CA ASP A 115 -13.19 -19.53 21.89
C ASP A 115 -11.75 -19.29 22.38
N LYS A 116 -11.23 -18.07 22.20
CA LYS A 116 -9.89 -17.72 22.67
C LYS A 116 -9.87 -17.62 24.19
N PRO A 117 -8.81 -18.13 24.85
CA PRO A 117 -8.66 -17.98 26.29
C PRO A 117 -8.62 -16.50 26.69
N ALA A 118 -9.14 -16.19 27.89
CA ALA A 118 -9.31 -14.81 28.35
C ALA A 118 -8.03 -13.97 28.29
N SER A 119 -6.89 -14.58 28.59
CA SER A 119 -5.55 -13.97 28.50
C SER A 119 -5.15 -13.55 27.07
N GLN A 120 -5.60 -14.27 26.05
CA GLN A 120 -5.38 -13.90 24.65
C GLN A 120 -6.37 -12.84 24.18
N ARG A 121 -7.61 -12.85 24.70
CA ARG A 121 -8.63 -11.83 24.40
C ARG A 121 -8.19 -10.46 24.90
N SER A 122 -7.69 -10.36 26.13
CA SER A 122 -7.22 -9.09 26.71
C SER A 122 -6.06 -8.50 25.91
N ARG A 123 -5.06 -9.30 25.53
CA ARG A 123 -3.94 -8.85 24.67
C ARG A 123 -4.42 -8.28 23.33
N ALA A 124 -5.40 -8.91 22.69
CA ALA A 124 -5.96 -8.42 21.43
C ALA A 124 -6.65 -7.06 21.59
N VAL A 125 -7.39 -6.87 22.70
CA VAL A 125 -8.02 -5.58 23.04
C VAL A 125 -6.96 -4.49 23.26
N HIS A 126 -5.92 -4.78 24.05
CA HIS A 126 -4.84 -3.83 24.30
C HIS A 126 -4.09 -3.43 23.02
N LYS A 127 -3.80 -4.39 22.13
CA LYS A 127 -3.13 -4.10 20.85
C LYS A 127 -3.99 -3.21 19.95
N ARG A 128 -5.30 -3.47 19.87
CA ARG A 128 -6.23 -2.66 19.07
C ARG A 128 -6.35 -1.23 19.62
N ALA A 129 -6.45 -1.08 20.94
CA ALA A 129 -6.47 0.22 21.59
C ALA A 129 -5.18 1.02 21.29
N ALA A 130 -4.01 0.38 21.35
CA ALA A 130 -2.73 1.01 21.01
C ALA A 130 -2.66 1.48 19.55
N THR A 131 -3.16 0.69 18.59
CA THR A 131 -3.20 1.08 17.17
C THR A 131 -4.15 2.26 16.93
N LEU A 132 -5.33 2.25 17.53
CA LEU A 132 -6.29 3.36 17.42
C LEU A 132 -5.74 4.65 18.04
N GLY A 133 -5.02 4.55 19.16
CA GLY A 133 -4.31 5.69 19.76
C GLY A 133 -3.30 6.32 18.80
N LYS A 134 -2.51 5.49 18.09
CA LYS A 134 -1.53 5.95 17.09
C LYS A 134 -2.19 6.64 15.89
N GLN A 135 -3.30 6.12 15.39
CA GLN A 135 -4.05 6.75 14.29
C GLN A 135 -4.62 8.11 14.69
N LYS A 136 -5.21 8.22 15.89
CA LYS A 136 -5.67 9.52 16.40
C LYS A 136 -4.54 10.55 16.50
N LEU A 137 -3.35 10.13 16.94
CA LEU A 137 -2.18 11.00 17.01
C LEU A 137 -1.71 11.47 15.63
N SER A 138 -1.71 10.60 14.62
CA SER A 138 -1.36 11.00 13.24
C SER A 138 -2.38 11.94 12.62
N ASP A 139 -3.67 11.77 12.95
CA ASP A 139 -4.75 12.64 12.46
C ASP A 139 -4.67 14.04 13.10
N ILE A 140 -4.26 14.12 14.36
CA ILE A 140 -4.02 15.40 15.05
C ILE A 140 -2.79 16.11 14.45
N ALA A 141 -1.69 15.37 14.23
CA ALA A 141 -0.46 15.92 13.67
C ALA A 141 -0.65 16.48 12.24
N SER A 142 -1.39 15.76 11.40
CA SER A 142 -1.70 16.19 10.03
C SER A 142 -2.56 17.47 10.01
N LYS A 143 -3.53 17.60 10.91
CA LYS A 143 -4.30 18.84 11.08
C LYS A 143 -3.44 20.03 11.53
N SER A 144 -2.50 19.81 12.45
CA SER A 144 -1.59 20.88 12.91
C SER A 144 -0.61 21.37 11.84
N ASN A 145 -0.21 20.51 10.91
CA ASN A 145 0.64 20.90 9.79
C ASN A 145 -0.14 21.69 8.72
N ALA A 146 -1.42 21.35 8.51
CA ALA A 146 -2.28 22.09 7.59
C ALA A 146 -2.51 23.54 8.03
N THR A 147 -2.70 23.79 9.33
CA THR A 147 -2.82 25.15 9.87
C THR A 147 -1.53 25.95 9.75
N ARG A 148 -0.36 25.37 10.05
CA ARG A 148 0.94 26.05 9.85
C ARG A 148 1.24 26.35 8.38
N GLY A 149 0.84 25.47 7.45
CA GLY A 149 0.99 25.72 6.01
C GLY A 149 0.12 26.88 5.52
N HIS A 150 -1.09 27.02 6.06
CA HIS A 150 -1.98 28.14 5.73
C HIS A 150 -1.44 29.47 6.26
N GLU A 151 -0.99 29.52 7.52
CA GLU A 151 -0.40 30.74 8.11
C GLU A 151 0.86 31.20 7.35
N ALA A 152 1.73 30.27 6.95
CA ALA A 152 2.91 30.57 6.14
C ALA A 152 2.55 31.10 4.74
N SER A 153 1.48 30.58 4.13
CA SER A 153 0.97 31.05 2.83
C SER A 153 0.36 32.46 2.92
N VAL A 154 -0.40 32.74 3.98
CA VAL A 154 -0.99 34.06 4.24
C VAL A 154 0.11 35.11 4.50
N ALA A 155 1.15 34.75 5.25
CA ALA A 155 2.31 35.61 5.45
C ALA A 155 3.05 35.93 4.13
N TYR A 156 3.17 34.95 3.23
CA TYR A 156 3.80 35.14 1.92
C TYR A 156 2.96 35.99 0.95
N GLY A 157 1.63 35.90 1.01
CA GLY A 157 0.72 36.69 0.17
C GLY A 157 0.74 38.19 0.48
N ARG A 158 1.10 38.57 1.72
CA ARG A 158 1.09 39.97 2.19
C ARG A 158 2.35 40.76 1.82
N MET A 159 3.40 40.09 1.29
CA MET A 159 4.67 40.71 0.85
C MET A 159 4.74 40.97 -0.67
N GLY A 160 3.60 40.97 -1.36
CA GLY A 160 3.49 41.08 -2.82
C GLY A 160 3.44 42.52 -3.39
N GLY A 161 3.72 43.55 -2.60
CA GLY A 161 3.51 44.96 -2.96
C GLY A 161 4.76 45.81 -3.22
N GLU A 162 5.98 45.26 -3.16
CA GLU A 162 7.18 46.04 -3.49
C GLU A 162 7.53 45.92 -4.97
N ALA A 163 7.77 47.07 -5.61
CA ALA A 163 8.06 47.21 -7.03
C ALA A 163 9.15 46.23 -7.49
N LYS A 164 8.83 45.40 -8.50
CA LYS A 164 9.76 44.44 -9.07
C LYS A 164 10.99 45.20 -9.59
N LYS A 165 12.13 45.08 -8.90
CA LYS A 165 13.42 45.60 -9.37
C LYS A 165 13.71 45.00 -10.74
N LYS A 166 13.72 45.84 -11.78
CA LYS A 166 14.05 45.42 -13.15
C LYS A 166 15.56 45.21 -13.25
N LEU A 167 15.99 44.03 -13.68
CA LEU A 167 17.39 43.73 -13.99
C LEU A 167 17.85 44.51 -15.23
N THR A 168 19.12 44.90 -15.25
CA THR A 168 19.74 45.52 -16.43
C THR A 168 20.04 44.46 -17.50
N PRO A 169 20.20 44.86 -18.78
CA PRO A 169 20.60 43.94 -19.85
C PRO A 169 21.86 43.11 -19.50
N ASP A 170 22.90 43.74 -18.95
CA ASP A 170 24.14 43.05 -18.55
C ASP A 170 23.91 42.00 -17.46
N GLN A 171 23.00 42.27 -16.52
CA GLN A 171 22.64 41.30 -15.48
C GLN A 171 21.86 40.12 -16.05
N VAL A 172 21.05 40.33 -17.08
CA VAL A 172 20.36 39.25 -17.80
C VAL A 172 21.36 38.39 -18.57
N VAL A 173 22.36 39.01 -19.22
CA VAL A 173 23.46 38.30 -19.88
C VAL A 173 24.24 37.46 -18.88
N MET A 174 24.63 38.04 -17.74
CA MET A 174 25.35 37.31 -16.68
C MET A 174 24.57 36.07 -16.19
N VAL A 175 23.24 36.15 -16.09
CA VAL A 175 22.39 35.01 -15.71
C VAL A 175 22.44 33.90 -16.77
N ARG A 176 22.37 34.26 -18.05
CA ARG A 176 22.42 33.32 -19.17
C ARG A 176 23.81 32.67 -19.29
N GLU A 177 24.88 33.47 -19.18
CA GLU A 177 26.26 32.98 -19.19
C GLU A 177 26.54 32.02 -18.03
N ASN A 178 26.04 32.32 -16.83
CA ASN A 178 26.18 31.41 -15.69
C ASN A 178 25.47 30.06 -15.93
N ALA A 179 24.39 30.02 -16.70
CA ALA A 179 23.75 28.77 -17.09
C ALA A 179 24.53 27.99 -18.16
N SER A 180 25.32 28.67 -18.99
CA SER A 180 26.19 28.06 -20.00
C SER A 180 27.47 27.44 -19.44
N LYS A 181 27.87 27.79 -18.20
CA LYS A 181 29.07 27.21 -17.53
C LYS A 181 28.92 25.70 -17.27
N PRO A 182 30.02 24.94 -17.11
CA PRO A 182 29.95 23.55 -16.62
C PRO A 182 29.37 23.47 -15.21
N THR A 183 28.67 22.38 -14.87
CA THR A 183 27.90 22.24 -13.61
C THR A 183 28.70 22.54 -12.34
N GLY A 184 30.01 22.25 -12.32
CA GLY A 184 30.90 22.54 -11.18
C GLY A 184 31.17 24.03 -10.94
N ASP A 185 31.07 24.86 -11.98
CA ASP A 185 31.41 26.29 -11.95
C ASP A 185 30.15 27.19 -11.96
N ARG A 186 28.95 26.59 -11.97
CA ARG A 186 27.68 27.33 -11.95
C ARG A 186 27.40 27.89 -10.57
N ILE A 187 27.13 29.19 -10.50
CA ILE A 187 26.56 29.80 -9.30
C ILE A 187 25.11 29.29 -9.15
N PRO A 188 24.72 28.71 -8.00
CA PRO A 188 23.35 28.27 -7.78
C PRO A 188 22.36 29.43 -7.93
N GLN A 189 21.20 29.18 -8.54
CA GLN A 189 20.21 30.22 -8.87
C GLN A 189 19.78 31.04 -7.64
N ARG A 190 19.66 30.42 -6.47
CA ARG A 190 19.34 31.12 -5.22
C ARG A 190 20.42 32.12 -4.80
N LYS A 191 21.70 31.76 -4.98
CA LYS A 191 22.84 32.63 -4.69
C LYS A 191 22.95 33.75 -5.73
N LEU A 192 22.73 33.44 -7.00
CA LEU A 192 22.69 34.42 -8.08
C LEU A 192 21.56 35.45 -7.90
N ALA A 193 20.37 34.99 -7.49
CA ALA A 193 19.24 35.85 -7.18
C ALA A 193 19.54 36.80 -6.01
N ALA A 194 20.21 36.31 -4.97
CA ALA A 194 20.65 37.14 -3.84
C ALA A 194 21.68 38.19 -4.26
N MET A 195 22.67 37.82 -5.10
CA MET A 195 23.67 38.75 -5.64
C MET A 195 23.05 39.88 -6.45
N LEU A 196 22.00 39.59 -7.21
CA LEU A 196 21.31 40.55 -8.06
C LEU A 196 20.19 41.32 -7.32
N GLY A 197 19.86 40.90 -6.10
CA GLY A 197 18.77 41.47 -5.31
C GLY A 197 17.40 41.23 -5.95
N VAL A 198 17.18 40.04 -6.51
CA VAL A 198 15.90 39.62 -7.13
C VAL A 198 15.42 38.29 -6.55
N LYS A 199 14.16 37.94 -6.86
CA LYS A 199 13.61 36.63 -6.46
C LYS A 199 14.20 35.53 -7.35
N GLN A 200 14.38 34.32 -6.79
CA GLN A 200 14.83 33.16 -7.57
C GLN A 200 13.91 32.87 -8.77
N GLY A 201 12.60 33.09 -8.63
CA GLY A 201 11.65 32.96 -9.73
C GLY A 201 11.99 33.84 -10.94
N THR A 202 12.51 35.05 -10.71
CA THR A 202 12.98 35.95 -11.78
C THR A 202 14.12 35.34 -12.57
N ILE A 203 15.05 34.63 -11.90
CA ILE A 203 16.13 33.90 -12.57
C ILE A 203 15.57 32.74 -13.39
N CYS A 204 14.63 31.97 -12.85
CA CYS A 204 13.96 30.88 -13.59
C CYS A 204 13.23 31.40 -14.83
N ASP A 205 12.54 32.54 -14.72
CA ASP A 205 11.79 33.13 -15.84
C ASP A 205 12.72 33.65 -16.94
N ILE A 206 13.90 34.17 -16.61
CA ILE A 206 14.92 34.57 -17.59
C ILE A 206 15.47 33.35 -18.33
N LEU A 207 15.80 32.28 -17.61
CA LEU A 207 16.35 31.05 -18.20
C LEU A 207 15.32 30.30 -19.04
N ALA A 208 14.04 30.39 -18.68
CA ALA A 208 12.94 29.83 -19.46
C ALA A 208 12.50 30.73 -20.63
N GLY A 209 13.15 31.88 -20.85
CA GLY A 209 12.79 32.83 -21.91
C GLY A 209 11.43 33.50 -21.73
N ARG A 210 10.83 33.43 -20.53
CA ARG A 210 9.48 33.99 -20.23
C ARG A 210 9.50 35.49 -20.01
N CYS A 211 10.67 36.08 -19.77
CA CYS A 211 10.86 37.51 -19.58
C CYS A 211 12.23 37.95 -20.11
N TYR A 212 12.38 39.24 -20.42
CA TYR A 212 13.58 39.82 -21.03
C TYR A 212 13.95 39.11 -22.35
N GLY A 213 13.05 39.21 -23.34
CA GLY A 213 13.26 38.69 -24.70
C GLY A 213 14.56 39.19 -25.33
N ASP A 214 14.98 38.57 -26.43
CA ASP A 214 16.31 38.65 -27.06
C ASP A 214 17.03 39.99 -26.90
N VAL A 215 17.73 40.13 -25.77
CA VAL A 215 18.77 41.14 -25.62
C VAL A 215 19.90 40.65 -26.51
N GLU A 216 20.03 41.28 -27.69
CA GLU A 216 21.12 40.98 -28.61
C GLU A 216 22.45 41.09 -27.87
N ILE A 217 23.20 39.99 -27.87
CA ILE A 217 24.57 39.97 -27.36
C ILE A 217 25.39 40.75 -28.39
N SER A 218 25.52 42.06 -28.18
CA SER A 218 26.46 42.89 -28.93
C SER A 218 27.86 42.28 -28.76
N SER A 219 28.35 41.61 -29.79
CA SER A 219 29.69 41.02 -29.84
C SER A 219 30.78 42.09 -30.03
N SER A 220 30.61 43.28 -29.45
CA SER A 220 31.60 44.35 -29.48
C SER A 220 32.55 44.25 -28.28
N ARG A 221 33.39 43.20 -28.25
CA ARG A 221 34.65 43.12 -27.48
C ARG A 221 35.51 41.94 -27.97
N LEU A 222 35.70 41.87 -29.28
CA LEU A 222 36.92 41.35 -29.88
C LEU A 222 37.63 42.57 -30.47
N GLY A 223 38.63 43.10 -29.75
CA GLY A 223 39.39 44.26 -30.21
C GLY A 223 40.12 44.96 -29.08
N GLU A 224 41.44 44.84 -29.15
CA GLU A 224 42.47 45.75 -28.63
C GLU A 224 43.17 45.40 -27.29
N HIS A 225 44.44 45.01 -27.51
CA HIS A 225 45.66 44.96 -26.68
C HIS A 225 45.87 43.79 -25.71
#